data_AF-A0A5N8XAY3-F1
#
_entry.id   AF-A0A5N8XAY3-F1
#
_cell.length_a   1.000
_cell.length_b   1.000
_cell.length_c   1.000
_cell.angle_alpha   90.00
_cell.angle_beta   90.00
_cell.angle_gamma   90.00
#
_symmetry.space_group_name_H-M   'P 1'
#
loop_
_entity.id
_entity.type
_entity.pdbx_description
1 polymer ?
#
loop_
_entity_poly.entity_id
_entity_poly.type
_entity_poly.pdbx_seq_one_letter_code
_entity_poly.pdbx_strand_id
1 'polypeptide(L)'
;MGGADAAGIDARAWLTVFTLPAYTPELNAVEYLWAHVKHSLANLAGVALNRLAALVRNRLNRLQCRPDVLDGFLAGTALAIDLPPPSP
;
A
#
# COMPACT_ATOMS: atom_id res chain seq x y z
N MET A 1 8.18 22.81 10.58
CA MET A 1 8.22 21.96 11.78
C MET A 1 7.90 20.55 11.32
N GLY A 2 8.92 19.70 11.13
CA GLY A 2 8.78 18.38 10.49
C GLY A 2 10.16 17.83 10.10
N GLY A 3 11.08 17.79 11.07
CA GLY A 3 12.48 17.40 10.88
C GLY A 3 12.86 16.10 11.57
N ALA A 4 11.89 15.28 11.98
CA ALA A 4 12.16 14.05 12.73
C ALA A 4 12.11 12.79 11.86
N ASP A 5 11.38 12.80 10.74
CA ASP A 5 11.15 11.60 9.92
C ASP A 5 12.25 11.32 8.88
N ALA A 6 13.06 12.33 8.52
CA ALA A 6 14.12 12.17 7.52
C ALA A 6 15.34 11.40 8.06
N ALA A 7 15.66 11.53 9.35
CA ALA A 7 16.88 10.94 9.94
C ALA A 7 16.85 9.40 9.99
N GLY A 8 15.66 8.78 10.06
CA GLY A 8 15.51 7.32 10.08
C GLY A 8 15.51 6.67 8.69
N ILE A 9 15.22 7.46 7.64
CA ILE A 9 15.14 7.02 6.25
C ILE A 9 16.54 7.09 5.60
N ASP A 10 17.26 8.19 5.83
CA ASP A 10 18.60 8.44 5.26
C ASP A 10 19.65 7.41 5.70
N ALA A 11 19.48 6.82 6.90
CA ALA A 11 20.37 5.79 7.44
C ALA A 11 20.24 4.42 6.75
N ARG A 12 19.29 4.22 5.82
CA ARG A 12 19.00 2.92 5.19
C ARG A 12 19.29 2.96 3.70
N ALA A 13 20.50 2.53 3.32
CA ALA A 13 20.93 2.46 1.93
C ALA A 13 20.05 1.58 1.02
N TRP A 14 19.21 0.71 1.59
CA TRP A 14 18.28 -0.17 0.87
C TRP A 14 16.88 0.44 0.64
N LEU A 15 16.59 1.63 1.17
CA LEU A 15 15.26 2.23 1.17
C LEU A 15 15.22 3.48 0.28
N THR A 16 14.63 3.35 -0.91
CA THR A 16 14.33 4.49 -1.78
C THR A 16 12.96 5.06 -1.45
N VAL A 17 12.89 6.36 -1.09
CA VAL A 17 11.63 7.04 -0.76
C VAL A 17 11.26 8.03 -1.85
N PHE A 18 10.02 7.93 -2.34
CA PHE A 18 9.45 8.84 -3.34
C PHE A 18 8.39 9.72 -2.68
N THR A 19 8.52 11.04 -2.81
CA THR A 19 7.49 11.99 -2.39
C THR A 19 6.49 12.21 -3.52
N LEU A 20 5.23 11.83 -3.29
CA LEU A 20 4.16 12.07 -4.24
C LEU A 20 3.65 13.52 -4.14
N PRO A 21 3.18 14.12 -5.25
CA PRO A 21 2.54 15.42 -5.23
C PRO A 21 1.32 15.38 -4.29
N ALA A 22 1.03 16.51 -3.64
CA ALA A 22 -0.18 16.61 -2.82
C ALA A 22 -1.43 16.39 -3.69
N TYR A 23 -2.34 15.53 -3.22
CA TYR A 23 -3.65 15.30 -3.83
C TYR A 23 -3.68 14.58 -5.19
N THR A 24 -2.76 13.63 -5.42
CA THR A 24 -2.82 12.71 -6.58
C THR A 24 -3.21 11.29 -6.13
N PRO A 25 -4.49 11.03 -5.79
CA PRO A 25 -4.96 9.71 -5.34
C PRO A 25 -4.78 8.62 -6.40
N GLU A 26 -4.80 8.96 -7.69
CA GLU A 26 -4.51 8.08 -8.82
C GLU A 26 -3.07 7.57 -8.85
N LEU A 27 -2.15 8.26 -8.17
CA LEU A 27 -0.75 7.83 -8.02
C LEU A 27 -0.49 7.04 -6.73
N ASN A 28 -1.50 6.88 -5.86
CA ASN A 28 -1.32 6.16 -4.60
C ASN A 28 -1.87 4.72 -4.68
N ALA A 29 -0.97 3.74 -4.74
CA ALA A 29 -1.35 2.32 -4.78
C ALA A 29 -2.19 1.89 -3.56
N VAL A 30 -2.02 2.58 -2.42
CA VAL A 30 -2.82 2.33 -1.21
C VAL A 30 -4.30 2.65 -1.43
N GLU A 31 -4.65 3.63 -2.27
CA GLU A 31 -6.05 3.94 -2.58
C GLU A 31 -6.72 2.79 -3.36
N TYR A 32 -6.02 2.19 -4.33
CA TYR A 32 -6.50 1.01 -5.06
C TYR A 32 -6.66 -0.21 -4.15
N LEU A 33 -5.66 -0.46 -3.29
CA LEU A 33 -5.74 -1.52 -2.28
C LEU A 33 -6.94 -1.30 -1.35
N TRP A 34 -7.15 -0.06 -0.89
CA TRP A 34 -8.24 0.29 0.00
C TRP A 34 -9.60 0.18 -0.68
N ALA A 35 -9.73 0.58 -1.95
CA ALA A 35 -10.92 0.36 -2.77
C ALA A 35 -11.24 -1.13 -2.90
N HIS A 36 -10.23 -1.97 -3.15
CA HIS A 36 -10.39 -3.42 -3.26
C HIS A 36 -10.88 -4.05 -1.94
N VAL A 37 -10.28 -3.66 -0.81
CA VAL A 37 -10.69 -4.14 0.52
C VAL A 37 -12.12 -3.69 0.84
N LYS A 38 -12.45 -2.40 0.60
CA LYS A 38 -13.80 -1.87 0.80
C LYS A 38 -14.84 -2.62 -0.04
N HIS A 39 -14.56 -2.85 -1.32
CA HIS A 39 -15.47 -3.60 -2.20
C HIS A 39 -15.67 -5.04 -1.72
N SER A 40 -14.59 -5.71 -1.30
CA SER A 40 -14.67 -7.06 -0.74
C SER A 40 -15.43 -7.14 0.59
N LEU A 41 -15.51 -6.04 1.34
CA LEU A 41 -16.19 -5.98 2.63
C LEU A 41 -17.63 -5.45 2.53
N ALA A 42 -17.99 -4.78 1.44
CA ALA A 42 -19.33 -4.25 1.22
C ALA A 42 -20.42 -5.33 1.40
N ASN A 43 -20.16 -6.56 0.97
CA ASN A 43 -21.07 -7.69 1.11
C ASN A 43 -21.07 -8.35 2.51
N LEU A 44 -20.11 -8.01 3.37
CA LEU A 44 -19.93 -8.58 4.72
C LEU A 44 -20.26 -7.60 5.85
N ALA A 45 -20.38 -6.31 5.53
CA ALA A 45 -20.57 -5.22 6.48
C ALA A 45 -21.86 -5.34 7.30
N GLY A 46 -22.93 -5.92 6.73
CA GLY A 46 -24.21 -6.10 7.43
C GLY A 46 -24.21 -7.17 8.53
N VAL A 47 -23.29 -8.14 8.48
CA VAL A 47 -23.30 -9.33 9.36
C VAL A 47 -22.20 -9.30 10.41
N ALA A 48 -21.10 -8.57 10.14
CA ALA A 48 -19.86 -8.72 10.89
C ALA A 48 -19.24 -7.39 11.33
N LEU A 49 -20.03 -6.34 11.56
CA LEU A 49 -19.54 -5.02 12.00
C LEU A 49 -18.67 -5.12 13.27
N ASN A 50 -19.06 -5.98 14.22
CA ASN A 50 -18.30 -6.27 15.44
C ASN A 50 -16.97 -7.02 15.20
N ARG A 51 -16.76 -7.56 13.99
CA ARG A 51 -15.56 -8.30 13.58
C ARG A 51 -14.86 -7.64 12.39
N LEU A 52 -15.26 -6.42 11.99
CA LEU A 52 -14.76 -5.76 10.79
C LEU A 52 -13.24 -5.62 10.81
N ALA A 53 -12.66 -5.22 11.94
CA ALA A 53 -11.21 -5.10 12.08
C ALA A 53 -10.47 -6.43 11.88
N ALA A 54 -11.04 -7.55 12.33
CA ALA A 54 -10.46 -8.88 12.12
C ALA A 54 -10.57 -9.32 10.66
N LEU A 55 -11.69 -9.00 10.00
CA LEU A 55 -11.91 -9.28 8.58
C LEU A 55 -10.97 -8.47 7.68
N VAL A 56 -10.80 -7.18 7.96
CA VAL A 56 -9.83 -6.31 7.27
C VAL A 56 -8.42 -6.89 7.41
N ARG A 57 -7.98 -7.23 8.62
CA ARG A 57 -6.65 -7.83 8.85
C ARG A 57 -6.47 -9.16 8.12
N ASN A 58 -7.46 -10.06 8.17
CA ASN A 58 -7.38 -11.33 7.45
C ASN A 58 -7.23 -11.11 5.94
N ARG A 59 -7.99 -10.15 5.38
CA ARG A 59 -7.94 -9.84 3.95
C ARG A 59 -6.61 -9.22 3.55
N LEU A 60 -6.08 -8.30 4.35
CA LEU A 60 -4.75 -7.71 4.13
C LEU A 60 -3.65 -8.77 4.23
N ASN A 61 -3.70 -9.68 5.21
CA ASN A 61 -2.74 -10.79 5.31
C ASN A 61 -2.79 -11.70 4.09
N ARG A 62 -3.99 -12.00 3.55
CA ARG A 62 -4.11 -12.78 2.31
C ARG A 62 -3.57 -12.05 1.08
N LEU A 63 -3.72 -10.73 1.02
CA LEU A 63 -3.17 -9.91 -0.06
C LEU A 63 -1.64 -9.85 0.01
N GLN A 64 -1.05 -9.78 1.21
CA GLN A 64 0.40 -9.86 1.41
C GLN A 64 1.01 -11.18 0.90
N CYS A 65 0.25 -12.27 0.88
CA CYS A 65 0.70 -13.56 0.34
C CYS A 65 0.51 -13.71 -1.18
N ARG A 66 0.03 -12.67 -1.89
CA ARG A 66 -0.25 -12.69 -3.34
C ARG A 66 0.47 -11.53 -4.03
N PRO A 67 1.79 -11.64 -4.26
CA PRO A 67 2.60 -10.56 -4.81
C PRO A 67 2.07 -10.09 -6.18
N ASP A 68 1.61 -11.02 -7.02
CA ASP A 68 0.99 -10.78 -8.33
C ASP A 68 -0.23 -9.83 -8.28
N VAL A 69 -1.00 -9.83 -7.19
CA VAL A 69 -2.13 -8.90 -7.01
C VAL A 69 -1.65 -7.51 -6.57
N LEU A 70 -0.60 -7.46 -5.75
CA LEU A 70 0.03 -6.22 -5.32
C LEU A 70 0.73 -5.52 -6.48
N ASP A 71 1.41 -6.29 -7.33
CA ASP A 71 2.03 -5.82 -8.56
C ASP A 71 0.99 -5.22 -9.51
N GLY A 72 -0.22 -5.79 -9.58
CA GLY A 72 -1.34 -5.22 -10.32
C GLY A 72 -1.81 -3.85 -9.80
N PHE A 73 -1.78 -3.63 -8.48
CA PHE A 73 -2.10 -2.32 -7.89
C PHE A 73 -0.99 -1.29 -8.17
N LEU A 74 0.26 -1.73 -8.19
CA LEU A 74 1.41 -0.88 -8.53
C LEU A 74 1.42 -0.53 -10.02
N ALA A 75 1.13 -1.48 -10.91
CA ALA A 75 1.04 -1.25 -12.36
C ALA A 75 -0.10 -0.29 -12.73
N GLY A 76 -1.16 -0.21 -11.91
CA GLY A 76 -2.24 0.77 -12.05
C GLY A 76 -1.84 2.20 -11.66
N THR A 77 -0.71 2.37 -10.97
CA THR A 77 -0.10 3.67 -10.68
C THR A 77 1.00 3.96 -11.68
N ALA A 78 1.20 5.23 -12.07
CA ALA A 78 2.33 5.61 -12.92
C ALA A 78 3.71 5.49 -12.21
N LEU A 79 3.75 4.88 -11.03
CA LEU A 79 4.93 4.55 -10.25
C LEU A 79 5.38 3.13 -10.63
N ALA A 80 5.92 2.97 -11.84
CA ALA A 80 6.73 1.80 -12.12
C ALA A 80 7.94 1.85 -11.16
N ILE A 81 7.99 0.94 -10.18
CA ILE A 81 9.17 0.77 -9.33
C ILE A 81 10.24 0.13 -10.21
N ASP A 82 10.93 0.95 -10.99
CA ASP A 82 12.19 0.57 -11.62
C ASP A 82 13.22 0.49 -10.49
N LEU A 83 13.29 -0.67 -9.83
CA LEU A 83 14.27 -0.91 -8.79
C LEU A 83 15.64 -0.90 -9.47
N PRO A 84 16.54 0.07 -9.19
CA PRO A 84 17.90 -0.03 -9.69
C PRO A 84 18.51 -1.33 -9.13
N PRO A 85 19.33 -2.06 -9.92
CA PRO A 85 19.90 -3.32 -9.48
C PRO A 85 20.59 -3.13 -8.12
N PRO A 86 20.44 -4.09 -7.19
CA PRO A 86 21.06 -3.97 -5.87
C PRO A 86 22.57 -3.78 -6.07
N SER A 87 23.11 -2.72 -5.47
CA SER A 87 24.56 -2.50 -5.46
C SER A 87 25.24 -3.70 -4.77
N PRO A 88 26.39 -4.18 -5.30
CA PRO A 88 27.07 -5.37 -4.80
C PRO A 88 27.56 -5.25 -3.36
#